data_AF-A0A0Q8NEB3-F1
#
_entry.id   AF-A0A0Q8NEB3-F1
#
_cell.length_a   1.000
_cell.length_b   1.000
_cell.length_c   1.000
_cell.angle_alpha   90.00
_cell.angle_beta   90.00
_cell.angle_gamma   90.00
#
_symmetry.space_group_name_H-M   'P 1'
#
loop_
_entity.id
_entity.type
_entity.pdbx_description
1 polymer ?
#
loop_
_entity_poly.entity_id
_entity_poly.type
_entity_poly.pdbx_seq_one_letter_code
_entity_poly.pdbx_strand_id
1 'polypeptide(L)'
;MAAHETPVIIVFEPRAELGKGLAYDTPDPTHRINVPAARMSLLPDHPEDFVEWIARYNAVADDGDALRTDGALFPRRNVFGAYVASALSPLVQAGSIEHRRTVVDAVRREGGAWQVFDNQGGQTSADYLVIATSHPAPSAPRALSGLIGHPRFVADSTGSTALDVVRPDDRVLIVGNGLTAADVVASLTRKGHRGPITSVSRRGLRSRGHAPVPQEPFGNFEAAPAHSATVLLRHVRQAIAEAKAAGVTWHAVIDQVRGHGHEIWQNLPIAERCRIVRHVRPFWDVHRFRIAPQVEEAIDQAIASGRMEVLAASLGELHRNGDVIEANLKLRHGPSVKRSFDAVVVTTGPSHGGILESQAWLADLRDKSHLQLDPTGLGVSCSERSEAIGADGKADPSLLISGPLARGTFGELMGLPQITEHAVFVARELAEKTKTAVR
;
A
#
# COMPACT_ATOMS: atom_id res chain seq x y z
N MET A 1 26.43 27.67 26.27
CA MET A 1 25.20 27.04 25.76
C MET A 1 25.42 26.82 24.28
N ALA A 2 25.72 25.60 23.85
CA ALA A 2 25.81 25.32 22.42
C ALA A 2 24.41 25.55 21.83
N ALA A 3 24.31 26.40 20.81
CA ALA A 3 23.08 26.54 20.06
C ALA A 3 22.72 25.15 19.53
N HIS A 4 21.52 24.65 19.83
CA HIS A 4 21.03 23.46 19.15
C HIS A 4 20.89 23.84 17.67
N GLU A 5 21.85 23.43 16.86
CA GLU A 5 21.74 23.53 15.41
C GLU A 5 20.48 22.77 14.99
N THR A 6 19.61 23.47 14.28
CA THR A 6 18.40 22.85 13.72
C THR A 6 18.85 21.89 12.63
N PRO A 7 18.42 20.61 12.67
CA PRO A 7 18.84 19.64 11.66
C PRO A 7 18.36 20.07 10.27
N VAL A 8 19.23 19.93 9.28
CA VAL A 8 18.86 20.12 7.86
C VAL A 8 18.11 18.88 7.39
N ILE A 9 16.90 19.05 6.87
CA ILE A 9 16.06 17.96 6.36
C ILE A 9 16.01 18.05 4.84
N ILE A 10 16.54 17.04 4.16
CA ILE A 10 16.54 16.95 2.70
C ILE A 10 15.68 15.76 2.28
N VAL A 11 14.69 16.01 1.41
CA VAL A 11 13.77 14.99 0.89
C VAL A 11 13.98 14.83 -0.60
N PHE A 12 14.36 13.62 -1.02
CA PHE A 12 14.49 13.24 -2.43
C PHE A 12 13.16 12.67 -2.93
N GLU A 13 12.47 13.42 -3.79
CA GLU A 13 11.22 13.02 -4.43
C GLU A 13 11.13 13.70 -5.80
N PRO A 14 11.16 12.95 -6.92
CA PRO A 14 11.26 13.52 -8.26
C PRO A 14 10.04 14.34 -8.70
N ARG A 15 8.87 14.13 -8.09
CA ARG A 15 7.66 14.89 -8.43
C ARG A 15 7.76 16.36 -8.00
N ALA A 16 6.90 17.19 -8.59
CA ALA A 16 6.84 18.61 -8.29
C ALA A 16 6.41 18.90 -6.84
N GLU A 17 5.60 18.02 -6.25
CA GLU A 17 5.04 18.18 -4.90
C GLU A 17 5.37 16.97 -4.03
N LEU A 18 5.60 17.21 -2.74
CA LEU A 18 5.79 16.16 -1.75
C LEU A 18 4.45 15.56 -1.31
N GLY A 19 4.48 14.28 -0.93
CA GLY A 19 3.43 13.66 -0.12
C GLY A 19 2.29 12.98 -0.88
N LYS A 20 2.16 13.18 -2.20
CA LYS A 20 1.15 12.47 -3.01
C LYS A 20 1.47 10.96 -3.13
N GLY A 21 2.75 10.63 -3.29
CA GLY A 21 3.21 9.25 -3.49
C GLY A 21 2.48 8.52 -4.62
N LEU A 22 2.57 7.19 -4.67
CA LEU A 22 1.90 6.39 -5.70
C LEU A 22 0.37 6.35 -5.53
N ALA A 23 -0.11 6.39 -4.29
CA ALA A 23 -1.52 6.16 -3.99
C ALA A 23 -2.40 7.37 -4.33
N TYR A 24 -1.90 8.58 -4.12
CA TYR A 24 -2.71 9.81 -4.20
C TYR A 24 -2.39 10.67 -5.43
N ASP A 25 -1.34 10.35 -6.17
CA ASP A 25 -0.95 11.01 -7.42
C ASP A 25 -1.71 10.42 -8.63
N THR A 26 -3.03 10.57 -8.64
CA THR A 26 -3.88 10.07 -9.72
C THR A 26 -4.88 11.13 -10.17
N PRO A 27 -5.02 11.37 -11.49
CA PRO A 27 -6.05 12.27 -12.01
C PRO A 27 -7.41 11.59 -12.20
N ASP A 28 -7.50 10.24 -12.11
CA ASP A 28 -8.78 9.56 -12.32
C ASP A 28 -9.78 9.85 -11.17
N PRO A 29 -10.94 10.48 -11.46
CA PRO A 29 -11.91 10.85 -10.43
C PRO A 29 -12.66 9.66 -9.83
N THR A 30 -12.53 8.45 -10.39
CA THR A 30 -13.10 7.23 -9.79
C THR A 30 -12.27 6.71 -8.62
N HIS A 31 -10.98 7.05 -8.56
CA HIS A 31 -10.10 6.56 -7.50
C HIS A 31 -10.44 7.27 -6.19
N ARG A 32 -11.05 6.52 -5.27
CA ARG A 32 -11.43 7.01 -3.93
C ARG A 32 -10.40 6.63 -2.88
N ILE A 33 -10.30 7.45 -1.83
CA ILE A 33 -9.71 6.95 -0.58
C ILE A 33 -10.54 5.76 -0.10
N ASN A 34 -9.88 4.76 0.47
CA ASN A 34 -10.51 3.49 0.80
C ASN A 34 -10.87 3.39 2.30
N VAL A 35 -10.63 4.46 3.04
CA VAL A 35 -10.95 4.69 4.45
C VAL A 35 -11.77 5.98 4.53
N PRO A 36 -12.80 6.08 5.39
CA PRO A 36 -13.52 7.34 5.56
C PRO A 36 -12.59 8.49 5.94
N ALA A 37 -12.85 9.70 5.44
CA ALA A 37 -12.01 10.87 5.69
C ALA A 37 -11.80 11.16 7.18
N ALA A 38 -12.82 10.92 8.02
CA ALA A 38 -12.75 11.06 9.48
C ALA A 38 -11.74 10.12 10.18
N ARG A 39 -11.18 9.13 9.47
CA ARG A 39 -10.13 8.24 9.97
C ARG A 39 -8.78 8.47 9.26
N MET A 40 -8.62 9.61 8.60
CA MET A 40 -7.40 9.99 7.89
C MET A 40 -6.88 11.32 8.42
N SER A 41 -5.65 11.35 8.90
CA SER A 41 -4.95 12.56 9.35
C SER A 41 -3.45 12.34 9.19
N LEU A 42 -2.69 13.42 8.96
CA LEU A 42 -1.22 13.39 9.04
C LEU A 42 -0.71 13.52 10.48
N LEU A 43 -1.58 13.95 11.39
CA LEU A 43 -1.28 14.27 12.79
C LEU A 43 -2.02 13.27 13.68
N PRO A 44 -1.35 12.25 14.24
CA PRO A 44 -2.00 11.24 15.08
C PRO A 44 -2.73 11.82 16.30
N ASP A 45 -2.25 12.96 16.82
CA ASP A 45 -2.83 13.72 17.92
C ASP A 45 -3.97 14.66 17.50
N HIS A 46 -4.21 14.82 16.19
CA HIS A 46 -5.32 15.58 15.63
C HIS A 46 -6.07 14.77 14.55
N PRO A 47 -6.90 13.78 14.94
CA PRO A 47 -7.55 12.86 14.00
C PRO A 47 -8.50 13.53 12.99
N GLU A 48 -9.03 14.72 13.31
CA GLU A 48 -9.98 15.45 12.46
C GLU A 48 -9.31 16.33 11.40
N ASP A 49 -7.97 16.42 11.37
CA ASP A 49 -7.21 17.37 10.55
C ASP A 49 -7.62 17.39 9.07
N PHE A 50 -7.80 16.21 8.46
CA PHE A 50 -8.19 16.13 7.05
C PHE A 50 -9.64 16.58 6.82
N VAL A 51 -10.57 16.25 7.72
CA VAL A 51 -11.98 16.66 7.58
C VAL A 51 -12.12 18.17 7.75
N GLU A 52 -11.41 18.74 8.73
CA GLU A 52 -11.34 20.19 8.90
C GLU A 52 -10.74 20.88 7.67
N TRP A 53 -9.69 20.31 7.09
CA TRP A 53 -9.09 20.80 5.85
C TRP A 53 -10.10 20.78 4.70
N ILE A 54 -10.83 19.66 4.52
CA ILE A 54 -11.86 19.55 3.49
C ILE A 54 -12.92 20.65 3.66
N ALA A 55 -13.38 20.88 4.88
CA ALA A 55 -14.38 21.91 5.18
C ALA A 55 -13.83 23.32 4.90
N ARG A 56 -12.60 23.61 5.34
CA ARG A 56 -11.94 24.92 5.17
C ARG A 56 -11.75 25.30 3.70
N TYR A 57 -11.38 24.34 2.85
CA TYR A 57 -11.09 24.57 1.44
C TYR A 57 -12.24 24.20 0.51
N ASN A 58 -13.38 23.75 1.05
CA ASN A 58 -14.51 23.24 0.28
C ASN A 58 -14.07 22.17 -0.74
N ALA A 59 -13.18 21.27 -0.32
CA ALA A 59 -12.35 20.46 -1.22
C ALA A 59 -13.08 19.32 -1.96
N VAL A 60 -14.38 19.17 -1.72
CA VAL A 60 -15.25 18.17 -2.36
C VAL A 60 -16.48 18.79 -3.03
N ALA A 61 -16.47 20.10 -3.24
CA ALA A 61 -17.62 20.84 -3.78
C ALA A 61 -18.07 20.37 -5.17
N ASP A 62 -17.12 19.89 -5.99
CA ASP A 62 -17.34 19.36 -7.34
C ASP A 62 -17.63 17.85 -7.37
N ASP A 63 -17.90 17.27 -6.21
CA ASP A 63 -17.96 15.82 -6.03
C ASP A 63 -19.12 15.38 -5.14
N GLY A 64 -20.34 15.47 -5.70
CA GLY A 64 -21.58 15.11 -5.01
C GLY A 64 -21.62 13.67 -4.49
N ASP A 65 -20.84 12.76 -5.08
CA ASP A 65 -20.77 11.36 -4.68
C ASP A 65 -19.83 11.11 -3.49
N ALA A 66 -19.05 12.11 -3.06
CA ALA A 66 -18.10 11.96 -1.96
C ALA A 66 -18.79 11.72 -0.63
N LEU A 67 -19.92 12.41 -0.38
CA LEU A 67 -20.72 12.28 0.84
C LEU A 67 -21.73 11.16 0.67
N ARG A 68 -21.64 10.15 1.52
CA ARG A 68 -22.55 9.01 1.52
C ARG A 68 -23.78 9.30 2.37
N THR A 69 -24.84 8.53 2.14
CA THR A 69 -26.14 8.69 2.82
C THR A 69 -26.07 8.47 4.34
N ASP A 70 -25.05 7.74 4.81
CA ASP A 70 -24.76 7.52 6.23
C ASP A 70 -23.88 8.64 6.84
N GLY A 71 -23.55 9.68 6.08
CA GLY A 71 -22.68 10.78 6.49
C GLY A 71 -21.19 10.51 6.33
N ALA A 72 -20.77 9.31 5.93
CA ALA A 72 -19.36 9.01 5.70
C ALA A 72 -18.86 9.71 4.43
N LEU A 73 -17.64 10.28 4.50
CA LEU A 73 -17.03 10.96 3.39
C LEU A 73 -15.90 10.12 2.79
N PHE A 74 -15.98 9.87 1.48
CA PHE A 74 -14.96 9.17 0.68
C PHE A 74 -14.54 10.03 -0.51
N PRO A 75 -13.70 11.07 -0.32
CA PRO A 75 -13.19 11.90 -1.41
C PRO A 75 -12.34 11.13 -2.41
N ARG A 76 -12.12 11.76 -3.57
CA ARG A 76 -11.14 11.30 -4.56
C ARG A 76 -9.74 11.30 -3.96
N ARG A 77 -8.87 10.39 -4.40
CA ARG A 77 -7.50 10.25 -3.86
C ARG A 77 -6.65 11.51 -4.04
N ASN A 78 -6.85 12.24 -5.13
CA ASN A 78 -6.16 13.50 -5.38
C ASN A 78 -6.48 14.58 -4.34
N VAL A 79 -7.68 14.56 -3.73
CA VAL A 79 -8.05 15.48 -2.64
C VAL A 79 -7.17 15.23 -1.41
N PHE A 80 -6.96 13.96 -1.04
CA PHE A 80 -6.04 13.63 0.03
C PHE A 80 -4.59 14.01 -0.33
N GLY A 81 -4.17 13.76 -1.58
CA GLY A 81 -2.85 14.20 -2.06
C GLY A 81 -2.64 15.72 -1.98
N ALA A 82 -3.67 16.52 -2.29
CA ALA A 82 -3.65 17.97 -2.17
C ALA A 82 -3.57 18.42 -0.70
N TYR A 83 -4.28 17.75 0.20
CA TYR A 83 -4.15 17.97 1.64
C TYR A 83 -2.71 17.77 2.12
N VAL A 84 -2.06 16.64 1.76
CA VAL A 84 -0.67 16.39 2.16
C VAL A 84 0.28 17.44 1.58
N ALA A 85 0.14 17.77 0.30
CA ALA A 85 0.96 18.82 -0.33
C ALA A 85 0.78 20.18 0.38
N SER A 86 -0.45 20.53 0.75
CA SER A 86 -0.74 21.79 1.46
C SER A 86 -0.13 21.84 2.87
N ALA A 87 -0.02 20.71 3.56
CA ALA A 87 0.62 20.63 4.87
C ALA A 87 2.14 20.78 4.78
N LEU A 88 2.77 20.27 3.71
CA LEU A 88 4.22 20.31 3.53
C LEU A 88 4.71 21.59 2.84
N SER A 89 3.90 22.22 1.99
CA SER A 89 4.29 23.40 1.22
C SER A 89 4.85 24.55 2.08
N PRO A 90 4.24 24.92 3.22
CA PRO A 90 4.81 25.97 4.09
C PRO A 90 6.20 25.64 4.63
N LEU A 91 6.47 24.36 4.94
CA LEU A 91 7.77 23.91 5.44
C LEU A 91 8.86 23.98 4.37
N VAL A 92 8.50 23.67 3.12
CA VAL A 92 9.40 23.83 1.96
C VAL A 92 9.66 25.30 1.67
N GLN A 93 8.62 26.15 1.67
CA GLN A 93 8.73 27.59 1.43
C GLN A 93 9.56 28.30 2.50
N ALA A 94 9.46 27.88 3.76
CA ALA A 94 10.25 28.41 4.87
C ALA A 94 11.70 27.89 4.88
N GLY A 95 12.06 26.94 4.00
CA GLY A 95 13.38 26.31 3.98
C GLY A 95 13.63 25.31 5.12
N SER A 96 12.60 24.94 5.89
CA SER A 96 12.71 23.91 6.93
C SER A 96 12.86 22.50 6.34
N ILE A 97 12.36 22.29 5.12
CA ILE A 97 12.55 21.07 4.33
C ILE A 97 13.10 21.47 2.97
N GLU A 98 14.23 20.87 2.59
CA GLU A 98 14.77 20.99 1.25
C GLU A 98 14.23 19.88 0.35
N HIS A 99 13.40 20.26 -0.63
CA HIS A 99 12.86 19.31 -1.61
C HIS A 99 13.78 19.16 -2.82
N ARG A 100 14.44 18.01 -2.94
CA ARG A 100 15.25 17.63 -4.09
C ARG A 100 14.40 16.85 -5.11
N ARG A 101 14.05 17.53 -6.21
CA ARG A 101 13.25 16.98 -7.32
C ARG A 101 14.07 16.11 -8.26
N THR A 102 14.59 15.03 -7.71
CA THR A 102 15.55 14.15 -8.37
C THR A 102 15.35 12.71 -7.92
N VAL A 103 15.87 11.76 -8.70
CA VAL A 103 15.86 10.34 -8.33
C VAL A 103 17.21 10.01 -7.70
N VAL A 104 17.20 9.25 -6.60
CA VAL A 104 18.42 8.71 -5.99
C VAL A 104 18.92 7.53 -6.82
N ASP A 105 20.16 7.63 -7.31
CA ASP A 105 20.79 6.59 -8.12
C ASP A 105 21.69 5.67 -7.28
N ALA A 106 22.41 6.23 -6.30
CA ALA A 106 23.32 5.49 -5.44
C ALA A 106 23.38 6.07 -4.01
N VAL A 107 23.66 5.20 -3.05
CA VAL A 107 23.88 5.57 -1.64
C VAL A 107 25.12 4.82 -1.13
N ARG A 108 26.03 5.52 -0.47
CA ARG A 108 27.26 4.92 0.08
C ARG A 108 27.54 5.41 1.48
N ARG A 109 28.24 4.59 2.27
CA ARG A 109 28.78 5.00 3.56
C ARG A 109 30.26 5.36 3.38
N GLU A 110 30.61 6.63 3.55
CA GLU A 110 31.99 7.15 3.35
C GLU A 110 32.33 8.14 4.47
N GLY A 111 33.52 7.99 5.09
CA GLY A 111 33.98 8.92 6.12
C GLY A 111 33.08 9.03 7.36
N GLY A 112 32.26 8.01 7.64
CA GLY A 112 31.28 8.01 8.74
C GLY A 112 29.91 8.59 8.39
N ALA A 113 29.76 9.25 7.23
CA ALA A 113 28.52 9.82 6.75
C ALA A 113 27.91 9.03 5.57
N TRP A 114 26.64 9.26 5.30
CA TRP A 114 25.95 8.78 4.10
C TRP A 114 26.15 9.75 2.95
N GLN A 115 26.58 9.23 1.80
CA GLN A 115 26.67 9.95 0.54
C GLN A 115 25.54 9.51 -0.37
N VAL A 116 24.66 10.43 -0.74
CA VAL A 116 23.53 10.22 -1.65
C VAL A 116 23.88 10.85 -2.99
N PHE A 117 23.82 10.05 -4.05
CA PHE A 117 24.04 10.48 -5.43
C PHE A 117 22.73 10.45 -6.20
N ASP A 118 22.45 11.51 -6.93
CA ASP A 118 21.22 11.64 -7.70
C ASP A 118 21.43 11.60 -9.22
N ASN A 119 20.33 11.40 -9.95
CA ASN A 119 20.34 11.26 -11.40
C ASN A 119 20.63 12.55 -12.18
N GLN A 120 20.91 13.66 -11.48
CA GLN A 120 21.33 14.93 -12.04
C GLN A 120 22.82 15.22 -11.72
N GLY A 121 23.53 14.25 -11.15
CA GLY A 121 24.93 14.38 -10.77
C GLY A 121 25.15 15.08 -9.43
N GLY A 122 24.08 15.33 -8.66
CA GLY A 122 24.17 15.88 -7.31
C GLY A 122 24.76 14.87 -6.32
N GLN A 123 25.53 15.38 -5.38
CA GLN A 123 26.07 14.63 -4.25
C GLN A 123 25.67 15.34 -2.95
N THR A 124 25.06 14.59 -2.03
CA THR A 124 24.61 15.09 -0.73
C THR A 124 25.21 14.24 0.38
N SER A 125 25.87 14.89 1.33
CA SER A 125 26.37 14.25 2.55
C SER A 125 25.35 14.39 3.67
N ALA A 126 25.09 13.32 4.42
CA ALA A 126 24.16 13.31 5.54
C ALA A 126 24.65 12.42 6.70
N ASP A 127 24.45 12.88 7.94
CA ASP A 127 24.79 12.09 9.13
C ASP A 127 23.85 10.90 9.32
N TYR A 128 22.59 11.06 8.91
CA TYR A 128 21.52 10.07 9.01
C TYR A 128 20.80 9.90 7.68
N LEU A 129 20.39 8.67 7.38
CA LEU A 129 19.57 8.35 6.22
C LEU A 129 18.26 7.68 6.68
N VAL A 130 17.13 8.17 6.16
CA VAL A 130 15.81 7.56 6.38
C VAL A 130 15.28 7.02 5.06
N ILE A 131 15.08 5.71 4.97
CA ILE A 131 14.45 5.06 3.83
C ILE A 131 12.93 5.10 4.03
N ALA A 132 12.25 5.98 3.29
CA ALA A 132 10.81 6.18 3.32
C ALA A 132 10.14 5.90 1.95
N THR A 133 10.72 5.04 1.13
CA THR A 133 10.30 4.80 -0.27
C THR A 133 9.12 3.84 -0.44
N SER A 134 8.52 3.36 0.66
CA SER A 134 7.39 2.42 0.66
C SER A 134 7.68 1.14 -0.14
N HIS A 135 6.64 0.40 -0.53
CA HIS A 135 6.78 -0.83 -1.32
C HIS A 135 7.00 -0.54 -2.81
N PRO A 136 7.70 -1.45 -3.53
CA PRO A 136 7.90 -1.31 -4.96
C PRO A 136 6.58 -1.37 -5.74
N ALA A 137 6.60 -0.78 -6.94
CA ALA A 137 5.51 -0.88 -7.90
C ALA A 137 5.13 -2.36 -8.18
N PRO A 138 3.90 -2.61 -8.65
CA PRO A 138 3.52 -3.94 -9.10
C PRO A 138 4.48 -4.47 -10.17
N SER A 139 4.82 -5.74 -10.10
CA SER A 139 5.52 -6.41 -11.20
C SER A 139 4.62 -7.47 -11.82
N ALA A 140 4.63 -7.52 -13.15
CA ALA A 140 3.87 -8.52 -13.88
C ALA A 140 4.33 -9.93 -13.48
N PRO A 141 3.39 -10.85 -13.14
CA PRO A 141 3.74 -12.25 -12.92
C PRO A 141 4.51 -12.82 -14.11
N ARG A 142 5.48 -13.69 -13.87
CA ARG A 142 6.30 -14.32 -14.92
C ARG A 142 5.48 -14.98 -16.02
N ALA A 143 4.30 -15.51 -15.69
CA ALA A 143 3.37 -16.07 -16.68
C ALA A 143 2.96 -15.06 -17.79
N LEU A 144 2.99 -13.76 -17.50
CA LEU A 144 2.65 -12.68 -18.43
C LEU A 144 3.87 -12.15 -19.20
N SER A 145 5.08 -12.70 -19.04
CA SER A 145 6.29 -12.18 -19.70
C SER A 145 6.17 -12.22 -21.23
N GLY A 146 5.46 -13.22 -21.77
CA GLY A 146 5.15 -13.30 -23.21
C GLY A 146 4.28 -12.16 -23.72
N LEU A 147 3.71 -11.32 -22.85
CA LEU A 147 2.91 -10.15 -23.20
C LEU A 147 3.69 -8.82 -23.19
N ILE A 148 4.98 -8.82 -22.84
CA ILE A 148 5.83 -7.61 -22.90
C ILE A 148 5.91 -7.05 -24.33
N GLY A 149 5.45 -5.82 -24.52
CA GLY A 149 5.38 -5.15 -25.82
C GLY A 149 4.06 -5.33 -26.59
N HIS A 150 3.06 -6.01 -26.01
CA HIS A 150 1.72 -6.06 -26.61
C HIS A 150 1.02 -4.71 -26.38
N PRO A 151 0.39 -4.10 -27.39
CA PRO A 151 -0.14 -2.73 -27.29
C PRO A 151 -1.23 -2.55 -26.23
N ARG A 152 -1.90 -3.64 -25.83
CA ARG A 152 -2.96 -3.67 -24.80
C ARG A 152 -2.61 -4.51 -23.57
N PHE A 153 -1.31 -4.65 -23.29
CA PHE A 153 -0.84 -5.22 -22.03
C PHE A 153 -0.44 -4.10 -21.07
N VAL A 154 -1.21 -3.95 -20.00
CA VAL A 154 -1.00 -2.94 -18.96
C VAL A 154 -0.31 -3.60 -17.77
N ALA A 155 1.02 -3.54 -17.76
CA ALA A 155 1.86 -4.11 -16.70
C ALA A 155 1.80 -3.32 -15.38
N ASP A 156 1.51 -2.03 -15.47
CA ASP A 156 1.29 -1.13 -14.34
C ASP A 156 0.05 -0.27 -14.63
N SER A 157 -1.01 -0.45 -13.83
CA SER A 157 -2.28 0.25 -13.98
C SER A 157 -2.34 1.59 -13.25
N THR A 158 -1.26 2.00 -12.57
CA THR A 158 -1.24 3.23 -11.75
C THR A 158 -0.98 4.50 -12.57
N GLY A 159 -0.45 4.36 -13.80
CA GLY A 159 -0.24 5.49 -14.70
C GLY A 159 -1.55 6.14 -15.15
N SER A 160 -1.53 7.48 -15.29
CA SER A 160 -2.72 8.28 -15.63
C SER A 160 -3.41 7.89 -16.95
N THR A 161 -2.63 7.44 -17.93
CA THR A 161 -3.11 7.01 -19.25
C THR A 161 -3.06 5.49 -19.44
N ALA A 162 -2.74 4.73 -18.39
CA ALA A 162 -2.44 3.30 -18.48
C ALA A 162 -3.60 2.49 -19.10
N LEU A 163 -4.85 2.91 -18.86
CA LEU A 163 -6.04 2.23 -19.35
C LEU A 163 -6.55 2.76 -20.71
N ASP A 164 -5.96 3.79 -21.30
CA ASP A 164 -6.42 4.38 -22.57
C ASP A 164 -6.24 3.43 -23.77
N VAL A 165 -5.34 2.45 -23.62
CA VAL A 165 -5.13 1.40 -24.61
C VAL A 165 -6.28 0.38 -24.67
N VAL A 166 -7.11 0.31 -23.61
CA VAL A 166 -8.24 -0.63 -23.53
C VAL A 166 -9.44 -0.04 -24.28
N ARG A 167 -9.90 -0.73 -25.32
CA ARG A 167 -11.01 -0.28 -26.15
C ARG A 167 -12.35 -0.56 -25.45
N PRO A 168 -13.44 0.12 -25.88
CA PRO A 168 -14.74 -0.08 -25.26
C PRO A 168 -15.29 -1.51 -25.30
N ASP A 169 -14.99 -2.30 -26.33
CA ASP A 169 -15.51 -3.67 -26.51
C ASP A 169 -14.51 -4.79 -26.16
N ASP A 170 -13.30 -4.44 -25.74
CA ASP A 170 -12.26 -5.43 -25.50
C ASP A 170 -12.71 -6.48 -24.46
N ARG A 171 -12.36 -7.74 -24.68
CA ARG A 171 -12.44 -8.77 -23.63
C ARG A 171 -11.25 -8.56 -22.69
N VAL A 172 -11.51 -8.07 -21.48
CA VAL A 172 -10.45 -7.68 -20.55
C VAL A 172 -10.18 -8.77 -19.53
N LEU A 173 -8.91 -9.16 -19.39
CA LEU A 173 -8.43 -9.97 -18.27
C LEU A 173 -7.78 -9.07 -17.22
N ILE A 174 -8.33 -9.05 -16.00
CA ILE A 174 -7.71 -8.39 -14.86
C ILE A 174 -7.02 -9.44 -13.98
N VAL A 175 -5.72 -9.28 -13.74
CA VAL A 175 -4.90 -10.23 -12.96
C VAL A 175 -4.65 -9.67 -11.57
N GLY A 176 -5.43 -10.15 -10.60
CA GLY A 176 -5.50 -9.58 -9.25
C GLY A 176 -6.90 -9.04 -8.96
N ASN A 177 -7.31 -9.15 -7.70
CA ASN A 177 -8.68 -8.82 -7.26
C ASN A 177 -8.69 -7.88 -6.03
N GLY A 178 -7.57 -7.19 -5.77
CA GLY A 178 -7.44 -6.23 -4.66
C GLY A 178 -8.05 -4.85 -5.00
N LEU A 179 -7.74 -3.84 -4.19
CA LEU A 179 -8.24 -2.47 -4.39
C LEU A 179 -7.89 -1.90 -5.78
N THR A 180 -6.69 -2.17 -6.29
CA THR A 180 -6.31 -1.71 -7.64
C THR A 180 -7.20 -2.32 -8.73
N ALA A 181 -7.67 -3.58 -8.56
CA ALA A 181 -8.61 -4.19 -9.50
C ALA A 181 -9.97 -3.49 -9.46
N ALA A 182 -10.41 -3.11 -8.26
CA ALA A 182 -11.64 -2.34 -8.05
C ALA A 182 -11.57 -0.98 -8.76
N ASP A 183 -10.46 -0.24 -8.57
CA ASP A 183 -10.18 1.03 -9.24
C ASP A 183 -10.19 0.88 -10.78
N VAL A 184 -9.56 -0.17 -11.32
CA VAL A 184 -9.54 -0.44 -12.76
C VAL A 184 -10.95 -0.68 -13.31
N VAL A 185 -11.78 -1.48 -12.64
CA VAL A 185 -13.16 -1.75 -13.08
C VAL A 185 -14.01 -0.48 -13.05
N ALA A 186 -13.89 0.34 -12.00
CA ALA A 186 -14.58 1.62 -11.90
C ALA A 186 -14.11 2.59 -13.01
N SER A 187 -12.80 2.68 -13.26
CA SER A 187 -12.22 3.51 -14.32
C SER A 187 -12.69 3.09 -15.72
N LEU A 188 -12.68 1.79 -16.01
CA LEU A 188 -13.17 1.25 -17.28
C LEU A 188 -14.67 1.54 -17.47
N THR A 189 -15.47 1.37 -16.41
CA THR A 189 -16.91 1.68 -16.42
C THR A 189 -17.14 3.16 -16.72
N ARG A 190 -16.44 4.08 -16.05
CA ARG A 190 -16.53 5.53 -16.31
C ARG A 190 -16.14 5.88 -17.75
N LYS A 191 -15.13 5.20 -18.32
CA LYS A 191 -14.69 5.38 -19.71
C LYS A 191 -15.63 4.74 -20.75
N GLY A 192 -16.77 4.17 -20.32
CA GLY A 192 -17.77 3.61 -21.23
C GLY A 192 -17.42 2.22 -21.77
N HIS A 193 -16.55 1.48 -21.08
CA HIS A 193 -16.24 0.09 -21.44
C HIS A 193 -17.49 -0.80 -21.28
N ARG A 194 -17.82 -1.53 -22.34
CA ARG A 194 -18.99 -2.41 -22.47
C ARG A 194 -18.64 -3.87 -22.78
N GLY A 195 -17.37 -4.15 -23.08
CA GLY A 195 -16.85 -5.51 -23.24
C GLY A 195 -16.87 -6.33 -21.94
N PRO A 196 -16.68 -7.66 -22.03
CA PRO A 196 -16.66 -8.53 -20.87
C PRO A 196 -15.33 -8.44 -20.12
N ILE A 197 -15.41 -8.52 -18.79
CA ILE A 197 -14.27 -8.47 -17.87
C ILE A 197 -14.18 -9.79 -17.11
N THR A 198 -13.07 -10.50 -17.26
CA THR A 198 -12.72 -11.64 -16.40
C THR A 198 -11.65 -11.20 -15.41
N SER A 199 -11.96 -11.22 -14.12
CA SER A 199 -11.00 -10.91 -13.05
C SER A 199 -10.55 -12.20 -12.36
N VAL A 200 -9.25 -12.44 -12.31
CA VAL A 200 -8.68 -13.70 -11.78
C VAL A 200 -7.75 -13.45 -10.60
N SER A 201 -7.90 -14.27 -9.57
CA SER A 201 -6.90 -14.42 -8.52
C SER A 201 -6.84 -15.85 -8.03
N ARG A 202 -5.71 -16.25 -7.42
CA ARG A 202 -5.47 -17.63 -6.96
C ARG A 202 -6.58 -18.22 -6.10
N ARG A 203 -7.30 -17.37 -5.35
CA ARG A 203 -8.39 -17.79 -4.44
C ARG A 203 -9.76 -17.25 -4.83
N GLY A 204 -9.85 -16.39 -5.86
CA GLY A 204 -11.09 -15.73 -6.28
C GLY A 204 -11.63 -14.74 -5.23
N LEU A 205 -10.80 -14.33 -4.26
CA LEU A 205 -11.22 -13.38 -3.23
C LEU A 205 -11.12 -11.97 -3.77
N ARG A 206 -12.09 -11.12 -3.43
CA ARG A 206 -12.06 -9.67 -3.68
C ARG A 206 -12.03 -8.92 -2.36
N SER A 207 -11.44 -7.73 -2.35
CA SER A 207 -11.60 -6.79 -1.23
C SER A 207 -13.08 -6.60 -0.89
N ARG A 208 -13.39 -6.48 0.40
CA ARG A 208 -14.76 -6.32 0.91
C ARG A 208 -15.09 -4.84 1.09
N GLY A 209 -16.38 -4.50 1.09
CA GLY A 209 -16.87 -3.18 1.45
C GLY A 209 -16.68 -2.79 2.92
N HIS A 210 -17.26 -1.64 3.26
CA HIS A 210 -17.38 -1.18 4.64
C HIS A 210 -18.62 -1.73 5.32
N ALA A 211 -18.66 -1.60 6.65
CA ALA A 211 -19.87 -1.88 7.40
C ALA A 211 -20.99 -0.93 6.96
N PRO A 212 -22.25 -1.38 6.87
CA PRO A 212 -23.38 -0.51 6.50
C PRO A 212 -23.63 0.65 7.48
N VAL A 213 -23.13 0.52 8.71
CA VAL A 213 -23.20 1.53 9.75
C VAL A 213 -21.88 1.55 10.52
N PRO A 214 -21.48 2.69 11.11
CA PRO A 214 -20.36 2.72 12.05
C PRO A 214 -20.54 1.74 13.20
N GLN A 215 -19.46 1.06 13.59
CA GLN A 215 -19.44 0.08 14.67
C GLN A 215 -18.19 0.30 15.51
N GLU A 216 -18.36 0.23 16.83
CA GLU A 216 -17.22 0.18 17.75
C GLU A 216 -16.43 -1.12 17.57
N PRO A 217 -15.10 -1.09 17.72
CA PRO A 217 -14.28 -2.31 17.69
C PRO A 217 -14.77 -3.37 18.68
N PHE A 218 -14.69 -4.64 18.29
CA PHE A 218 -15.23 -5.75 19.08
C PHE A 218 -14.17 -6.83 19.37
N GLY A 219 -14.08 -7.24 20.63
CA GLY A 219 -13.16 -8.27 21.12
C GLY A 219 -11.98 -7.71 21.90
N ASN A 220 -11.24 -8.58 22.59
CA ASN A 220 -10.02 -8.21 23.30
C ASN A 220 -8.93 -9.27 23.01
N PHE A 221 -8.02 -8.94 22.11
CA PHE A 221 -6.92 -9.83 21.71
C PHE A 221 -5.67 -9.70 22.58
N GLU A 222 -5.64 -8.73 23.50
CA GLU A 222 -4.55 -8.48 24.45
C GLU A 222 -4.77 -9.23 25.78
N ALA A 223 -6.03 -9.44 26.18
CA ALA A 223 -6.36 -10.17 27.41
C ALA A 223 -5.85 -11.63 27.41
N ALA A 224 -5.71 -12.23 26.23
CA ALA A 224 -5.15 -13.57 26.06
C ALA A 224 -4.25 -13.61 24.81
N PRO A 225 -2.99 -13.12 24.93
CA PRO A 225 -2.09 -13.01 23.79
C PRO A 225 -1.85 -14.36 23.11
N ALA A 226 -1.99 -14.37 21.79
CA ALA A 226 -1.77 -15.59 21.01
C ALA A 226 -0.30 -15.72 20.60
N HIS A 227 0.33 -16.84 20.95
CA HIS A 227 1.71 -17.17 20.53
C HIS A 227 1.77 -18.11 19.31
N SER A 228 0.64 -18.37 18.65
CA SER A 228 0.60 -19.10 17.38
C SER A 228 -0.49 -18.57 16.45
N ALA A 229 -0.25 -18.71 15.15
CA ALA A 229 -1.17 -18.32 14.09
C ALA A 229 -2.51 -19.06 14.19
N THR A 230 -2.48 -20.33 14.62
CA THR A 230 -3.69 -21.16 14.74
C THR A 230 -4.57 -20.70 15.90
N VAL A 231 -3.95 -20.38 17.05
CA VAL A 231 -4.67 -19.86 18.23
C VAL A 231 -5.27 -18.49 17.90
N LEU A 232 -4.47 -17.59 17.31
CA LEU A 232 -4.96 -16.28 16.89
C LEU A 232 -6.16 -16.40 15.94
N LEU A 233 -6.06 -17.24 14.90
CA LEU A 233 -7.15 -17.44 13.95
C LEU A 233 -8.41 -18.02 14.62
N ARG A 234 -8.26 -18.88 15.62
CA ARG A 234 -9.37 -19.41 16.42
C ARG A 234 -10.04 -18.30 17.22
N HIS A 235 -9.27 -17.48 17.93
CA HIS A 235 -9.78 -16.35 18.70
C HIS A 235 -10.54 -15.35 17.81
N VAL A 236 -9.98 -15.01 16.64
CA VAL A 236 -10.63 -14.10 15.69
C VAL A 236 -11.96 -14.68 15.19
N ARG A 237 -12.00 -15.97 14.84
CA ARG A 237 -13.25 -16.63 14.39
C ARG A 237 -14.29 -16.69 15.50
N GLN A 238 -13.87 -16.96 16.73
CA GLN A 238 -14.76 -16.96 17.89
C GLN A 238 -15.33 -15.56 18.13
N ALA A 239 -14.49 -14.52 18.15
CA ALA A 239 -14.93 -13.14 18.30
C ALA A 239 -15.89 -12.71 17.18
N ILE A 240 -15.70 -13.17 15.94
CA ILE A 240 -16.66 -12.93 14.84
C ILE A 240 -18.01 -13.60 15.11
N ALA A 241 -18.02 -14.82 15.66
CA ALA A 241 -19.27 -15.51 16.01
C ALA A 241 -20.00 -14.82 17.16
N GLU A 242 -19.27 -14.37 18.18
CA GLU A 242 -19.79 -13.62 19.32
C GLU A 242 -20.33 -12.25 18.89
N ALA A 243 -19.58 -11.50 18.07
CA ALA A 243 -20.03 -10.24 17.48
C ALA A 243 -21.34 -10.43 16.71
N LYS A 244 -21.43 -11.48 15.88
CA LYS A 244 -22.66 -11.81 15.14
C LYS A 244 -23.83 -12.09 16.07
N ALA A 245 -23.62 -12.81 17.18
CA ALA A 245 -24.67 -13.07 18.17
C ALA A 245 -25.14 -11.78 18.86
N ALA A 246 -24.28 -10.77 18.97
CA ALA A 246 -24.59 -9.44 19.48
C ALA A 246 -25.11 -8.45 18.41
N GLY A 247 -25.35 -8.90 17.17
CA GLY A 247 -25.81 -8.03 16.08
C GLY A 247 -24.74 -7.14 15.44
N VAL A 248 -23.47 -7.37 15.77
CA VAL A 248 -22.30 -6.65 15.24
C VAL A 248 -21.69 -7.44 14.07
N THR A 249 -21.17 -6.75 13.05
CA THR A 249 -20.59 -7.43 11.90
C THR A 249 -19.11 -7.75 12.11
N TRP A 250 -18.54 -8.59 11.23
CA TRP A 250 -17.12 -8.93 11.28
C TRP A 250 -16.19 -7.71 11.20
N HIS A 251 -16.65 -6.57 10.65
CA HIS A 251 -15.87 -5.36 10.49
C HIS A 251 -15.30 -4.86 11.82
N ALA A 252 -16.13 -4.83 12.87
CA ALA A 252 -15.74 -4.43 14.22
C ALA A 252 -14.61 -5.30 14.79
N VAL A 253 -14.66 -6.62 14.54
CA VAL A 253 -13.63 -7.55 14.99
C VAL A 253 -12.33 -7.34 14.23
N ILE A 254 -12.39 -7.18 12.92
CA ILE A 254 -11.18 -6.92 12.10
C ILE A 254 -10.56 -5.57 12.42
N ASP A 255 -11.36 -4.54 12.69
CA ASP A 255 -10.87 -3.23 13.14
C ASP A 255 -10.15 -3.37 14.50
N GLN A 256 -10.65 -4.21 15.41
CA GLN A 256 -9.99 -4.48 16.68
C GLN A 256 -8.69 -5.28 16.55
N VAL A 257 -8.67 -6.33 15.72
CA VAL A 257 -7.44 -7.08 15.40
C VAL A 257 -6.39 -6.13 14.81
N ARG A 258 -6.81 -5.17 13.99
CA ARG A 258 -5.92 -4.17 13.39
C ARG A 258 -5.40 -3.20 14.45
N GLY A 259 -6.26 -2.74 15.36
CA GLY A 259 -5.89 -1.87 16.49
C GLY A 259 -4.80 -2.50 17.35
N HIS A 260 -4.95 -3.80 17.66
CA HIS A 260 -3.97 -4.57 18.45
C HIS A 260 -2.86 -5.17 17.58
N GLY A 261 -2.75 -4.77 16.30
CA GLY A 261 -1.94 -5.45 15.30
C GLY A 261 -0.45 -5.50 15.63
N HIS A 262 0.10 -4.43 16.22
CA HIS A 262 1.50 -4.38 16.62
C HIS A 262 1.80 -5.37 17.77
N GLU A 263 1.00 -5.35 18.83
CA GLU A 263 1.18 -6.24 19.98
C GLU A 263 0.96 -7.71 19.61
N ILE A 264 -0.08 -8.01 18.83
CA ILE A 264 -0.31 -9.36 18.29
C ILE A 264 0.91 -9.83 17.51
N TRP A 265 1.50 -8.96 16.68
CA TRP A 265 2.67 -9.31 15.88
C TRP A 265 3.89 -9.61 16.76
N GLN A 266 4.15 -8.79 17.77
CA GLN A 266 5.30 -8.98 18.67
C GLN A 266 5.22 -10.28 19.45
N ASN A 267 4.04 -10.66 19.92
CA ASN A 267 3.81 -11.88 20.69
C ASN A 267 4.00 -13.18 19.88
N LEU A 268 4.05 -13.12 18.55
CA LEU A 268 4.22 -14.28 17.69
C LEU A 268 5.70 -14.56 17.41
N PRO A 269 6.17 -15.80 17.61
CA PRO A 269 7.47 -16.23 17.10
C PRO A 269 7.56 -16.05 15.58
N ILE A 270 8.77 -15.81 15.06
CA ILE A 270 9.00 -15.57 13.62
C ILE A 270 8.39 -16.66 12.73
N ALA A 271 8.52 -17.93 13.10
CA ALA A 271 7.94 -19.04 12.36
C ALA A 271 6.41 -18.91 12.20
N GLU A 272 5.72 -18.41 13.23
CA GLU A 272 4.27 -18.20 13.22
C GLU A 272 3.88 -16.92 12.45
N ARG A 273 4.69 -15.86 12.51
CA ARG A 273 4.54 -14.68 11.63
C ARG A 273 4.63 -15.10 10.15
N CYS A 274 5.63 -15.89 9.78
CA CYS A 274 5.77 -16.44 8.42
C CYS A 274 4.56 -17.31 8.03
N ARG A 275 4.02 -18.09 8.97
CA ARG A 275 2.81 -18.89 8.76
C ARG A 275 1.58 -18.02 8.46
N ILE A 276 1.40 -16.90 9.19
CA ILE A 276 0.35 -15.92 8.92
C ILE A 276 0.50 -15.35 7.52
N VAL A 277 1.70 -14.88 7.16
CA VAL A 277 1.98 -14.31 5.82
C VAL A 277 1.66 -15.30 4.71
N ARG A 278 2.04 -16.57 4.88
CA ARG A 278 1.82 -17.60 3.86
C ARG A 278 0.35 -18.02 3.72
N HIS A 279 -0.37 -18.17 4.83
CA HIS A 279 -1.66 -18.86 4.83
C HIS A 279 -2.86 -17.95 5.11
N VAL A 280 -2.70 -16.94 5.97
CA VAL A 280 -3.78 -16.10 6.49
C VAL A 280 -3.86 -14.77 5.76
N ARG A 281 -2.72 -14.19 5.35
CA ARG A 281 -2.65 -12.88 4.70
C ARG A 281 -3.67 -12.66 3.57
N PRO A 282 -3.91 -13.61 2.62
CA PRO A 282 -4.89 -13.37 1.57
C PRO A 282 -6.31 -13.14 2.09
N PHE A 283 -6.66 -13.68 3.26
CA PHE A 283 -7.94 -13.43 3.92
C PHE A 283 -7.89 -12.15 4.73
N TRP A 284 -6.80 -11.87 5.44
CA TRP A 284 -6.61 -10.60 6.15
C TRP A 284 -6.75 -9.42 5.18
N ASP A 285 -5.97 -9.43 4.09
CA ASP A 285 -5.88 -8.33 3.14
C ASP A 285 -7.26 -7.99 2.56
N VAL A 286 -8.08 -8.98 2.17
CA VAL A 286 -9.41 -8.69 1.60
C VAL A 286 -10.43 -8.15 2.59
N HIS A 287 -10.24 -8.34 3.90
CA HIS A 287 -11.12 -7.77 4.93
C HIS A 287 -10.60 -6.43 5.47
N ARG A 288 -9.28 -6.25 5.49
CA ARG A 288 -8.62 -5.03 6.00
C ARG A 288 -8.57 -3.92 4.94
N PHE A 289 -8.31 -4.27 3.69
CA PHE A 289 -8.27 -3.32 2.57
C PHE A 289 -9.68 -3.21 1.98
N ARG A 290 -10.50 -2.38 2.62
CA ARG A 290 -11.90 -2.19 2.25
C ARG A 290 -12.06 -1.34 0.99
N ILE A 291 -13.04 -1.65 0.14
CA ILE A 291 -13.37 -0.89 -1.06
C ILE A 291 -14.24 0.31 -0.68
N ALA A 292 -14.01 1.47 -1.29
CA ALA A 292 -14.92 2.62 -1.13
C ALA A 292 -16.30 2.31 -1.74
N PRO A 293 -17.42 2.74 -1.13
CA PRO A 293 -18.76 2.38 -1.59
C PRO A 293 -19.01 2.64 -3.08
N GLN A 294 -18.55 3.78 -3.60
CA GLN A 294 -18.71 4.15 -5.02
C GLN A 294 -18.02 3.16 -5.97
N VAL A 295 -16.84 2.68 -5.58
CA VAL A 295 -16.05 1.73 -6.37
C VAL A 295 -16.63 0.32 -6.24
N GLU A 296 -17.14 -0.04 -5.06
CA GLU A 296 -17.83 -1.32 -4.84
C GLU A 296 -19.11 -1.41 -5.68
N GLU A 297 -19.92 -0.34 -5.72
CA GLU A 297 -21.12 -0.24 -6.55
C GLU A 297 -20.82 -0.50 -8.03
N ALA A 298 -19.74 0.08 -8.58
CA ALA A 298 -19.36 -0.13 -9.97
C ALA A 298 -19.03 -1.61 -10.27
N ILE A 299 -18.35 -2.30 -9.36
CA ILE A 299 -18.03 -3.73 -9.49
C ILE A 299 -19.30 -4.57 -9.38
N ASP A 300 -20.13 -4.30 -8.38
CA ASP A 300 -21.35 -5.07 -8.14
C ASP A 300 -22.33 -4.94 -9.30
N GLN A 301 -22.47 -3.74 -9.88
CA GLN A 301 -23.24 -3.54 -11.12
C GLN A 301 -22.65 -4.28 -12.32
N ALA A 302 -21.32 -4.29 -12.48
CA ALA A 302 -20.67 -5.02 -13.57
C ALA A 302 -20.90 -6.53 -13.45
N ILE A 303 -20.90 -7.09 -12.24
CA ILE A 303 -21.20 -8.49 -11.98
C ILE A 303 -22.69 -8.78 -12.20
N ALA A 304 -23.58 -7.96 -11.64
CA ALA A 304 -25.03 -8.15 -11.73
C ALA A 304 -25.55 -8.06 -13.18
N SER A 305 -24.92 -7.23 -14.02
CA SER A 305 -25.21 -7.12 -15.45
C SER A 305 -24.57 -8.22 -16.31
N GLY A 306 -23.80 -9.15 -15.71
CA GLY A 306 -23.09 -10.21 -16.43
C GLY A 306 -21.87 -9.73 -17.22
N ARG A 307 -21.49 -8.46 -17.09
CA ARG A 307 -20.33 -7.86 -17.76
C ARG A 307 -19.02 -8.32 -17.13
N MET A 308 -19.02 -8.62 -15.82
CA MET A 308 -17.84 -9.03 -15.09
C MET A 308 -18.04 -10.39 -14.41
N GLU A 309 -17.04 -11.25 -14.51
CA GLU A 309 -16.93 -12.47 -13.70
C GLU A 309 -15.65 -12.45 -12.85
N VAL A 310 -15.69 -13.09 -11.69
CA VAL A 310 -14.54 -13.26 -10.79
C VAL A 310 -14.23 -14.74 -10.64
N LEU A 311 -13.03 -15.14 -11.06
CA LEU A 311 -12.62 -16.54 -11.02
C LEU A 311 -11.52 -16.80 -10.00
N ALA A 312 -11.66 -17.90 -9.27
CA ALA A 312 -10.56 -18.50 -8.52
C ALA A 312 -9.66 -19.29 -9.48
N ALA A 313 -8.65 -18.63 -10.03
CA ALA A 313 -7.76 -19.20 -11.04
C ALA A 313 -6.32 -18.69 -10.89
N SER A 314 -5.35 -19.50 -11.33
CA SER A 314 -3.99 -19.05 -11.62
C SER A 314 -3.75 -18.99 -13.12
N LEU A 315 -2.83 -18.13 -13.53
CA LEU A 315 -2.40 -18.03 -14.92
C LEU A 315 -1.55 -19.27 -15.26
N GLY A 316 -1.95 -19.97 -16.32
CA GLY A 316 -1.13 -20.97 -17.01
C GLY A 316 -0.28 -20.31 -18.08
N GLU A 317 -0.17 -20.96 -19.23
CA GLU A 317 0.48 -20.39 -20.41
C GLU A 317 -0.40 -19.33 -21.06
N LEU A 318 0.24 -18.29 -21.59
CA LEU A 318 -0.39 -17.28 -22.42
C LEU A 318 0.34 -17.24 -23.77
N HIS A 319 -0.44 -17.17 -24.84
CA HIS A 319 0.04 -17.10 -26.20
C HIS A 319 -0.52 -15.86 -26.88
N ARG A 320 0.31 -15.21 -27.70
CA ARG A 320 -0.15 -14.13 -28.58
C ARG A 320 -0.55 -14.73 -29.91
N ASN A 321 -1.74 -14.40 -30.36
CA ASN A 321 -2.23 -14.75 -31.68
C ASN A 321 -2.65 -13.45 -32.39
N GLY A 322 -1.68 -12.80 -33.02
CA GLY A 322 -1.82 -11.42 -33.50
C GLY A 322 -2.17 -10.47 -32.35
N ASP A 323 -3.34 -9.85 -32.47
CA ASP A 323 -3.90 -8.87 -31.52
C ASP A 323 -4.68 -9.52 -30.36
N VAL A 324 -4.89 -10.84 -30.41
CA VAL A 324 -5.63 -11.60 -29.41
C VAL A 324 -4.65 -12.32 -28.47
N ILE A 325 -4.99 -12.29 -27.18
CA ILE A 325 -4.26 -12.95 -26.11
C ILE A 325 -5.03 -14.22 -25.72
N GLU A 326 -4.47 -15.38 -26.03
CA GLU A 326 -5.01 -16.66 -25.59
C GLU A 326 -4.40 -17.03 -24.24
N ALA A 327 -5.24 -17.11 -23.19
CA ALA A 327 -4.81 -17.45 -21.85
C ALA A 327 -5.40 -18.79 -21.42
N ASN A 328 -4.55 -19.66 -20.90
CA ASN A 328 -4.96 -20.86 -20.19
C ASN A 328 -5.13 -20.54 -18.70
N LEU A 329 -6.37 -20.52 -18.21
CA LEU A 329 -6.68 -20.24 -16.80
C LEU A 329 -6.81 -21.56 -16.04
N LYS A 330 -5.93 -21.81 -15.07
CA LYS A 330 -5.98 -23.00 -14.21
C LYS A 330 -6.95 -22.72 -13.06
N LEU A 331 -8.19 -23.22 -13.16
CA LEU A 331 -9.19 -23.06 -12.11
C LEU A 331 -8.76 -23.79 -10.83
N ARG A 332 -9.02 -23.19 -9.66
CA ARG A 332 -8.60 -23.73 -8.36
C ARG A 332 -9.24 -25.09 -8.04
N HIS A 333 -10.47 -25.30 -8.48
CA HIS A 333 -11.27 -26.51 -8.21
C HIS A 333 -11.89 -27.08 -9.50
N GLY A 334 -11.13 -27.07 -10.59
CA GLY A 334 -11.64 -27.53 -11.88
C GLY A 334 -10.56 -27.68 -12.94
N PRO A 335 -10.94 -28.08 -14.16
CA PRO A 335 -10.00 -28.16 -15.27
C PRO A 335 -9.50 -26.77 -15.66
N SER A 336 -8.40 -26.74 -16.40
CA SER A 336 -7.95 -25.48 -17.01
C SER A 336 -8.90 -25.09 -18.15
N VAL A 337 -9.16 -23.81 -18.29
CA VAL A 337 -10.03 -23.27 -19.34
C VAL A 337 -9.24 -22.32 -20.23
N LYS A 338 -9.35 -22.52 -21.55
CA LYS A 338 -8.82 -21.57 -22.53
C LYS A 338 -9.80 -20.42 -22.70
N ARG A 339 -9.28 -19.20 -22.70
CA ARG A 339 -10.03 -17.96 -22.92
C ARG A 339 -9.21 -17.04 -23.82
N SER A 340 -9.92 -16.21 -24.57
CA SER A 340 -9.31 -15.22 -25.46
C SER A 340 -9.66 -13.83 -24.94
N PHE A 341 -8.65 -12.98 -24.87
CA PHE A 341 -8.71 -11.62 -24.36
C PHE A 341 -8.11 -10.66 -25.37
N ASP A 342 -8.55 -9.42 -25.35
CA ASP A 342 -8.02 -8.36 -26.21
C ASP A 342 -7.11 -7.42 -25.42
N ALA A 343 -7.29 -7.35 -24.10
CA ALA A 343 -6.45 -6.60 -23.16
C ALA A 343 -6.19 -7.37 -21.86
N VAL A 344 -5.02 -7.15 -21.26
CA VAL A 344 -4.65 -7.71 -19.95
C VAL A 344 -4.15 -6.60 -19.05
N VAL A 345 -4.70 -6.49 -17.84
CA VAL A 345 -4.33 -5.48 -16.84
C VAL A 345 -3.82 -6.15 -15.56
N VAL A 346 -2.62 -5.79 -15.13
CA VAL A 346 -1.99 -6.33 -13.92
C VAL A 346 -2.38 -5.50 -12.70
N THR A 347 -2.96 -6.16 -11.69
CA THR A 347 -3.41 -5.55 -10.44
C THR A 347 -3.00 -6.40 -9.23
N THR A 348 -1.84 -7.07 -9.31
CA THR A 348 -1.34 -8.03 -8.31
C THR A 348 -0.79 -7.39 -7.03
N GLY A 349 -0.89 -6.07 -6.90
CA GLY A 349 -0.36 -5.31 -5.76
C GLY A 349 1.17 -5.19 -5.77
N PRO A 350 1.77 -4.61 -4.71
CA PRO A 350 3.20 -4.34 -4.64
C PRO A 350 4.06 -5.61 -4.71
N SER A 351 5.21 -5.51 -5.37
CA SER A 351 6.13 -6.65 -5.54
C SER A 351 7.05 -6.85 -4.33
N HIS A 352 6.47 -7.27 -3.20
CA HIS A 352 7.19 -7.40 -1.92
C HIS A 352 8.44 -8.31 -1.99
N GLY A 353 8.45 -9.28 -2.91
CA GLY A 353 9.62 -10.15 -3.11
C GLY A 353 10.78 -9.51 -3.87
N GLY A 354 10.60 -8.30 -4.41
CA GLY A 354 11.62 -7.55 -5.15
C GLY A 354 11.95 -6.20 -4.51
N ILE A 355 11.81 -6.06 -3.19
CA ILE A 355 12.05 -4.78 -2.49
C ILE A 355 13.49 -4.31 -2.70
N LEU A 356 14.48 -5.16 -2.44
CA LEU A 356 15.89 -4.76 -2.53
C LEU A 356 16.37 -4.65 -3.98
N GLU A 357 15.70 -5.32 -4.91
CA GLU A 357 15.97 -5.27 -6.35
C GLU A 357 15.19 -4.15 -7.06
N SER A 358 14.31 -3.45 -6.35
CA SER A 358 13.44 -2.43 -6.95
C SER A 358 14.19 -1.19 -7.40
N GLN A 359 15.32 -0.89 -6.75
CA GLN A 359 16.17 0.27 -7.03
C GLN A 359 17.63 -0.14 -6.87
N ALA A 360 18.50 0.34 -7.76
CA ALA A 360 19.91 -0.05 -7.77
C ALA A 360 20.63 0.27 -6.45
N TRP A 361 20.32 1.41 -5.83
CA TRP A 361 20.90 1.79 -4.54
C TRP A 361 20.46 0.91 -3.38
N LEU A 362 19.24 0.34 -3.41
CA LEU A 362 18.80 -0.63 -2.39
C LEU A 362 19.57 -1.96 -2.54
N ALA A 363 19.79 -2.39 -3.78
CA ALA A 363 20.57 -3.59 -4.06
C ALA A 363 22.03 -3.40 -3.63
N ASP A 364 22.63 -2.25 -3.88
CA ASP A 364 24.00 -1.92 -3.47
C ASP A 364 24.15 -1.88 -1.94
N LEU A 365 23.18 -1.28 -1.22
CA LEU A 365 23.15 -1.31 0.25
C LEU A 365 23.01 -2.74 0.80
N ARG A 366 22.22 -3.61 0.15
CA ARG A 366 22.16 -5.03 0.49
C ARG A 366 23.50 -5.73 0.28
N ASP A 367 24.11 -5.53 -0.89
CA ASP A 367 25.35 -6.20 -1.27
C ASP A 367 26.53 -5.78 -0.37
N LYS A 368 26.45 -4.58 0.21
CA LYS A 368 27.37 -4.05 1.23
C LYS A 368 26.96 -4.38 2.68
N SER A 369 25.97 -5.24 2.88
CA SER A 369 25.47 -5.66 4.20
C SER A 369 24.87 -4.54 5.06
N HIS A 370 24.36 -3.45 4.49
CA HIS A 370 23.60 -2.42 5.23
C HIS A 370 22.11 -2.76 5.35
N LEU A 371 21.57 -3.55 4.41
CA LEU A 371 20.16 -3.96 4.38
C LEU A 371 20.05 -5.47 4.18
N GLN A 372 19.01 -6.06 4.76
CA GLN A 372 18.52 -7.39 4.39
C GLN A 372 16.99 -7.40 4.43
N LEU A 373 16.37 -8.35 3.74
CA LEU A 373 14.94 -8.58 3.87
C LEU A 373 14.62 -9.10 5.27
N ASP A 374 13.47 -8.71 5.81
CA ASP A 374 12.99 -9.30 7.04
C ASP A 374 12.62 -10.78 6.83
N PRO A 375 12.69 -11.64 7.87
CA PRO A 375 12.41 -13.08 7.73
C PRO A 375 11.00 -13.42 7.23
N THR A 376 10.03 -12.52 7.37
CA THR A 376 8.65 -12.71 6.90
C THR A 376 8.46 -12.33 5.43
N GLY A 377 9.43 -11.63 4.83
CA GLY A 377 9.38 -11.16 3.44
C GLY A 377 8.35 -10.05 3.20
N LEU A 378 8.02 -9.27 4.23
CA LEU A 378 7.10 -8.14 4.17
C LEU A 378 7.80 -6.79 4.02
N GLY A 379 9.11 -6.72 4.22
CA GLY A 379 9.87 -5.49 4.31
C GLY A 379 11.38 -5.71 4.43
N VAL A 380 12.05 -4.67 4.89
CA VAL A 380 13.46 -4.66 5.27
C VAL A 380 13.56 -4.97 6.77
N SER A 381 14.58 -5.72 7.17
CA SER A 381 14.85 -6.00 8.58
C SER A 381 15.27 -4.72 9.31
N CYS A 382 14.58 -4.41 10.41
CA CYS A 382 14.95 -3.31 11.29
C CYS A 382 14.70 -3.65 12.76
N SER A 383 15.39 -2.95 13.67
CA SER A 383 15.14 -3.03 15.11
C SER A 383 13.79 -2.39 15.49
N GLU A 384 13.37 -2.55 16.74
CA GLU A 384 12.18 -1.85 17.27
C GLU A 384 12.37 -0.33 17.32
N ARG A 385 13.61 0.16 17.20
CA ARG A 385 13.96 1.58 17.02
C ARG A 385 13.97 2.01 15.56
N SER A 386 13.47 1.16 14.66
CA SER A 386 13.48 1.33 13.20
C SER A 386 14.88 1.46 12.58
N GLU A 387 15.92 1.00 13.26
CA GLU A 387 17.30 1.00 12.74
C GLU A 387 17.45 -0.18 11.78
N ALA A 388 17.97 0.06 10.58
CA ALA A 388 18.18 -0.98 9.59
C ALA A 388 19.16 -2.03 10.13
N ILE A 389 18.85 -3.29 9.84
CA ILE A 389 19.68 -4.43 10.20
C ILE A 389 20.24 -5.02 8.91
N GLY A 390 21.56 -5.11 8.87
CA GLY A 390 22.31 -5.72 7.78
C GLY A 390 22.46 -7.23 7.89
N ALA A 391 23.20 -7.83 6.97
CA ALA A 391 23.53 -9.26 6.99
C ALA A 391 24.43 -9.66 8.19
N ASP A 392 25.10 -8.69 8.82
CA ASP A 392 25.88 -8.88 10.04
C ASP A 392 25.03 -8.93 11.32
N GLY A 393 23.71 -8.72 11.20
CA GLY A 393 22.76 -8.74 12.29
C GLY A 393 22.82 -7.54 13.23
N LYS A 394 23.62 -6.51 12.91
CA LYS A 394 23.75 -5.31 13.75
C LYS A 394 22.82 -4.21 13.24
N ALA A 395 22.19 -3.53 14.19
CA ALA A 395 21.40 -2.34 13.90
C ALA A 395 22.32 -1.15 13.64
N ASP A 396 22.12 -0.43 12.54
CA ASP A 396 22.83 0.82 12.24
C ASP A 396 22.00 2.01 12.74
N PRO A 397 22.44 2.71 13.81
CA PRO A 397 21.67 3.83 14.36
C PRO A 397 21.60 5.03 13.42
N SER A 398 22.40 5.08 12.35
CA SER A 398 22.39 6.15 11.35
C SER A 398 21.51 5.85 10.12
N LEU A 399 20.97 4.64 10.00
CA LEU A 399 20.12 4.22 8.89
C LEU A 399 18.76 3.76 9.40
N LEU A 400 17.71 4.52 9.14
CA LEU A 400 16.36 4.25 9.63
C LEU A 400 15.43 3.81 8.50
N ILE A 401 14.52 2.89 8.80
CA ILE A 401 13.46 2.44 7.88
C ILE A 401 12.13 3.04 8.36
N SER A 402 11.45 3.80 7.49
CA SER A 402 10.16 4.43 7.81
C SER A 402 9.03 3.89 6.96
N GLY A 403 7.86 3.70 7.58
CA GLY A 403 6.64 3.30 6.91
C GLY A 403 6.64 1.84 6.46
N PRO A 404 5.93 1.50 5.36
CA PRO A 404 5.62 0.12 5.00
C PRO A 404 6.81 -0.84 4.84
N LEU A 405 8.02 -0.33 4.60
CA LEU A 405 9.22 -1.17 4.55
C LEU A 405 9.62 -1.76 5.91
N ALA A 406 9.17 -1.20 7.03
CA ALA A 406 9.42 -1.76 8.37
C ALA A 406 8.37 -2.82 8.79
N ARG A 407 7.43 -3.16 7.91
CA ARG A 407 6.28 -4.03 8.20
C ARG A 407 6.65 -5.39 8.78
N GLY A 408 7.78 -5.97 8.38
CA GLY A 408 8.29 -7.22 8.93
C GLY A 408 8.51 -7.19 10.44
N THR A 409 8.98 -6.05 10.95
CA THR A 409 9.22 -5.81 12.38
C THR A 409 7.94 -5.39 13.08
N PHE A 410 7.17 -4.44 12.53
CA PHE A 410 6.06 -3.81 13.23
C PHE A 410 4.67 -4.45 13.00
N GLY A 411 4.51 -5.31 11.99
CA GLY A 411 3.25 -6.02 11.72
C GLY A 411 2.28 -5.24 10.83
N GLU A 412 1.22 -4.67 11.40
CA GLU A 412 0.27 -3.86 10.64
C GLU A 412 0.82 -2.45 10.42
N LEU A 413 1.40 -2.21 9.24
CA LEU A 413 2.04 -0.92 8.88
C LEU A 413 1.75 -0.53 7.41
N MET A 414 0.49 -0.65 7.01
CA MET A 414 0.05 -0.38 5.63
C MET A 414 -1.10 0.61 5.55
N GLY A 415 -1.83 0.85 6.64
CA GLY A 415 -2.90 1.83 6.71
C GLY A 415 -2.34 3.20 7.10
N LEU A 416 -2.99 4.26 6.63
CA LEU A 416 -2.54 5.63 6.93
C LEU A 416 -2.33 5.88 8.44
N PRO A 417 -3.26 5.53 9.36
CA PRO A 417 -3.05 5.77 10.79
C PRO A 417 -1.74 5.17 11.32
N GLN A 418 -1.47 3.91 10.97
CA GLN A 418 -0.24 3.22 11.39
C GLN A 418 1.00 3.84 10.74
N ILE A 419 0.91 4.27 9.48
CA ILE A 419 2.02 4.93 8.77
C ILE A 419 2.34 6.28 9.44
N THR A 420 1.34 7.06 9.83
CA THR A 420 1.54 8.37 10.46
C THR A 420 2.07 8.24 11.88
N GLU A 421 1.58 7.28 12.65
CA GLU A 421 2.13 6.93 13.97
C GLU A 421 3.60 6.50 13.87
N HIS A 422 3.93 5.63 12.90
CA HIS A 422 5.30 5.18 12.69
C HIS A 422 6.22 6.30 12.18
N ALA A 423 5.73 7.19 11.30
CA ALA A 423 6.50 8.35 10.86
C ALA A 423 6.86 9.28 12.03
N VAL A 424 5.91 9.56 12.93
CA VAL A 424 6.16 10.33 14.16
C VAL A 424 7.15 9.61 15.07
N PHE A 425 7.02 8.29 15.23
CA PHE A 425 7.97 7.48 15.99
C PHE A 425 9.39 7.58 15.44
N VAL A 426 9.59 7.39 14.14
CA VAL A 426 10.91 7.49 13.49
C VAL A 426 11.49 8.90 13.60
N ALA A 427 10.66 9.94 13.46
CA ALA A 427 11.10 11.33 13.63
C ALA A 427 11.59 11.61 15.06
N ARG A 428 10.92 11.05 16.10
CA ARG A 428 11.36 11.14 17.49
C ARG A 428 12.68 10.41 17.72
N GLU A 429 12.83 9.19 17.20
CA GLU A 429 14.09 8.44 17.29
C GLU A 429 15.24 9.22 16.66
N LEU A 430 15.02 9.82 15.48
CA LEU A 430 16.02 10.65 14.81
C LEU A 430 16.37 11.91 15.63
N ALA A 431 15.37 12.57 16.21
CA ALA A 431 15.58 13.75 17.06
C ALA A 431 16.42 13.45 18.31
N GLU A 432 16.26 12.28 18.93
CA GLU A 432 17.10 11.90 20.09
C GLU A 432 18.53 11.52 19.68
N LYS A 433 18.69 10.89 18.52
CA LYS A 433 20.01 10.53 17.98
C LYS A 433 20.83 11.76 17.62
N THR A 434 20.22 12.75 16.97
CA THR A 434 20.87 14.02 16.63
C THR A 434 21.33 14.78 17.88
N LYS A 435 20.56 14.79 18.97
CA LYS A 435 20.99 15.38 20.26
C LYS A 435 22.19 14.65 20.89
N THR A 436 22.25 13.33 20.73
CA THR A 436 23.30 12.50 21.32
C THR A 436 24.62 12.63 20.57
N ALA A 437 24.58 12.82 19.25
CA ALA A 437 25.77 13.03 18.43
C ALA A 437 26.46 14.40 18.62
N VAL A 438 25.74 15.39 19.16
CA VAL A 438 26.25 16.75 19.45
C VAL A 438 26.88 16.85 20.84
N ARG A 439 26.80 15.79 21.67
CA ARG A 439 27.49 15.67 22.96
C ARG A 439 28.75 14.85 22.81
#